data_AF-A0A4Y2RUR5-F1
#
_entry.id   AF-A0A4Y2RUR5-F1
#
_cell.length_a   1.000
_cell.length_b   1.000
_cell.length_c   1.000
_cell.angle_alpha   90.00
_cell.angle_beta   90.00
_cell.angle_gamma   90.00
#
_symmetry.space_group_name_H-M   'P 1'
#
loop_
_entity.id
_entity.type
_entity.pdbx_description
1 polymer ?
#
loop_
_entity_poly.entity_id
_entity_poly.type
_entity_poly.pdbx_seq_one_letter_code
_entity_poly.pdbx_strand_id
1 'polypeptide(L)'
;MLLHTFLTGTKQDDSQIRASSLSNLGQVCMCLKFQISGHWVQEILNCVLSYLNTDPDLEVRRCAVMVVYLLLKGVDKNMLKVLENEIKTIYSRLRIIYDGESDDVIRLHSQLALEEINEIMKKLLTPKIEMIKEIRILR
;
A
#
# COMPACT_ATOMS: atom_id res chain seq x y z
N MET A 1 -19.68 -0.81 5.01
CA MET A 1 -19.98 0.02 6.20
C MET A 1 -18.71 0.37 6.98
N LEU A 2 -17.91 -0.58 7.51
CA LEU A 2 -16.71 -0.25 8.31
C LEU A 2 -15.67 0.63 7.59
N LEU A 3 -15.35 0.33 6.33
CA LEU A 3 -14.37 1.11 5.57
C LEU A 3 -14.76 2.59 5.47
N HIS A 4 -16.05 2.85 5.23
CA HIS A 4 -16.60 4.20 5.15
C HIS A 4 -16.56 4.92 6.51
N THR A 5 -16.81 4.20 7.61
CA THR A 5 -16.68 4.73 8.96
C THR A 5 -15.24 5.17 9.25
N PHE A 6 -14.24 4.34 8.90
CA PHE A 6 -12.83 4.72 9.10
C PHE A 6 -12.42 5.90 8.23
N LEU A 7 -12.80 5.92 6.95
CA LEU A 7 -12.52 7.05 6.05
C LEU A 7 -13.23 8.35 6.47
N THR A 8 -14.34 8.27 7.20
CA THR A 8 -15.00 9.44 7.81
C THR A 8 -14.29 9.86 9.09
N GLY A 9 -13.82 8.88 9.88
CA GLY A 9 -13.03 9.11 11.09
C GLY A 9 -11.69 9.82 10.84
N THR A 10 -11.07 9.59 9.68
CA THR A 10 -9.85 10.32 9.28
C THR A 10 -10.09 11.80 8.95
N LYS A 11 -11.34 12.28 8.91
CA LYS A 11 -11.67 13.69 8.65
C LYS A 11 -12.04 14.48 9.91
N GLN A 12 -11.93 13.86 11.09
CA GLN A 12 -12.26 14.50 12.37
C GLN A 12 -11.17 15.48 12.80
N ASP A 13 -11.56 16.52 13.53
CA ASP A 13 -10.62 17.53 14.04
C ASP A 13 -9.61 16.94 15.05
N ASP A 14 -10.04 15.94 15.81
CA ASP A 14 -9.22 15.24 16.80
C ASP A 14 -8.22 14.28 16.12
N SER A 15 -6.93 14.50 16.37
CA SER A 15 -5.86 13.70 15.76
C SER A 15 -5.79 12.27 16.29
N GLN A 16 -6.20 11.99 17.53
CA GLN A 16 -6.28 10.63 18.06
C GLN A 16 -7.38 9.82 17.36
N ILE A 17 -8.51 10.47 17.03
CA ILE A 17 -9.58 9.84 16.25
C ILE A 17 -9.09 9.54 14.83
N ARG A 18 -8.35 10.46 14.19
CA ARG A 18 -7.79 10.22 12.86
C ARG A 18 -6.77 9.08 12.86
N ALA A 19 -5.81 9.09 13.80
CA ALA A 19 -4.77 8.08 13.93
C ALA A 19 -5.33 6.67 14.22
N SER A 20 -6.29 6.58 15.14
CA SER A 20 -6.98 5.32 15.45
C SER A 20 -7.80 4.81 14.25
N SER A 21 -8.46 5.70 13.52
CA SER A 21 -9.19 5.36 12.29
C SER A 21 -8.27 4.81 11.20
N LEU A 22 -7.10 5.43 10.98
CA LEU A 22 -6.09 4.92 10.05
C LEU A 22 -5.54 3.56 10.48
N SER A 23 -5.23 3.39 11.76
CA SER A 23 -4.72 2.12 12.29
C SER A 23 -5.75 1.00 12.11
N ASN A 24 -7.03 1.27 12.39
CA ASN A 24 -8.12 0.32 12.18
C ASN A 24 -8.33 0.01 10.69
N LEU A 25 -8.21 1.01 9.81
CA LEU A 25 -8.25 0.81 8.37
C LEU A 25 -7.15 -0.15 7.91
N GLY A 26 -5.91 0.06 8.34
CA GLY A 26 -4.78 -0.82 8.03
C GLY A 26 -5.00 -2.26 8.47
N GLN A 27 -5.47 -2.46 9.70
CA GLN A 27 -5.76 -3.79 10.24
C GLN A 27 -6.88 -4.49 9.46
N VAL A 28 -7.96 -3.79 9.12
CA VAL A 28 -9.06 -4.38 8.33
C VAL A 28 -8.59 -4.76 6.92
N CYS A 29 -7.82 -3.90 6.25
CA CYS A 29 -7.27 -4.21 4.93
C CYS A 29 -6.39 -5.46 4.96
N MET A 30 -5.57 -5.62 6.02
CA MET A 30 -4.73 -6.81 6.24
C MET A 30 -5.56 -8.07 6.50
N CYS A 31 -6.57 -8.00 7.38
CA CYS A 31 -7.45 -9.14 7.69
C CYS A 31 -8.22 -9.66 6.47
N LEU A 32 -8.64 -8.75 5.58
CA LEU A 32 -9.34 -9.12 4.35
C LEU A 32 -8.42 -9.71 3.28
N LYS A 33 -7.12 -9.88 3.56
CA LYS A 33 -6.07 -10.28 2.60
C LYS A 33 -6.13 -9.48 1.30
N PHE A 34 -6.60 -8.23 1.38
CA PHE A 34 -6.79 -7.37 0.22
C PHE A 34 -7.66 -8.00 -0.89
N GLN A 35 -8.59 -8.90 -0.53
CA GLN A 35 -9.70 -9.34 -1.41
C GLN A 35 -10.72 -8.23 -1.70
N ILE A 36 -10.40 -7.01 -1.27
CA ILE A 36 -11.14 -5.81 -1.62
C ILE A 36 -10.96 -5.61 -3.13
N SER A 37 -12.04 -5.32 -3.86
CA SER A 37 -11.97 -5.05 -5.30
C SER A 37 -10.89 -4.00 -5.58
N GLY A 38 -10.06 -4.23 -6.61
CA GLY A 38 -8.84 -3.46 -6.86
C GLY A 38 -8.98 -1.94 -6.80
N HIS A 39 -10.10 -1.41 -7.27
CA HIS A 39 -10.45 0.01 -7.20
C HIS A 39 -10.35 0.59 -5.78
N TRP A 40 -10.90 -0.11 -4.77
CA TRP A 40 -10.88 0.36 -3.39
C TRP A 40 -9.46 0.40 -2.81
N VAL A 41 -8.58 -0.52 -3.21
CA VAL A 41 -7.18 -0.50 -2.74
C VAL A 41 -6.44 0.72 -3.30
N GLN A 42 -6.67 1.06 -4.56
CA GLN A 42 -6.13 2.30 -5.16
C GLN A 42 -6.65 3.54 -4.43
N GLU A 43 -7.96 3.63 -4.18
CA GLU A 43 -8.56 4.76 -3.45
C GLU A 43 -8.00 4.88 -2.03
N ILE A 44 -7.89 3.77 -1.30
CA ILE A 44 -7.32 3.75 0.04
C ILE A 44 -5.85 4.21 0.00
N LEU A 45 -5.04 3.66 -0.92
CA LEU A 45 -3.64 4.07 -1.07
C LEU A 45 -3.51 5.57 -1.34
N ASN A 46 -4.30 6.10 -2.27
CA ASN A 46 -4.30 7.52 -2.60
C ASN A 46 -4.71 8.40 -1.42
N CYS A 47 -5.75 7.98 -0.70
CA CYS A 47 -6.27 8.66 0.47
C CYS A 47 -5.21 8.72 1.58
N VAL A 48 -4.61 7.58 1.92
CA VAL A 48 -3.60 7.48 2.99
C VAL A 48 -2.32 8.23 2.62
N LEU A 49 -1.87 8.16 1.36
CA LEU A 49 -0.75 8.96 0.88
C LEU A 49 -1.03 10.47 0.92
N SER A 50 -2.30 10.89 0.84
CA SER A 50 -2.67 12.29 1.07
C SER A 50 -2.44 12.67 2.53
N TYR A 51 -2.97 11.89 3.49
CA TYR A 51 -2.76 12.15 4.91
C TYR A 51 -1.29 12.19 5.31
N LEU A 52 -0.49 11.27 4.76
CA LEU A 52 0.95 11.25 4.99
C LEU A 52 1.64 12.57 4.59
N ASN A 53 1.17 13.19 3.51
CA ASN A 53 1.72 14.45 2.99
C ASN A 53 1.15 15.70 3.66
N THR A 54 -0.12 15.67 4.09
CA THR A 54 -0.87 16.90 4.41
C THR A 54 -1.35 16.99 5.86
N ASP A 55 -1.41 15.90 6.62
CA ASP A 55 -1.93 15.97 7.99
C ASP A 55 -0.95 16.75 8.89
N PRO A 56 -1.41 17.72 9.69
CA PRO A 56 -0.51 18.47 10.57
C PRO A 56 0.01 17.64 11.74
N ASP A 57 -0.65 16.54 12.09
CA ASP A 57 -0.29 15.71 13.24
C ASP A 57 0.71 14.60 12.84
N LEU A 58 1.84 14.56 13.54
CA LEU A 58 2.92 13.60 13.26
C LEU A 58 2.49 12.15 13.46
N GLU A 59 1.66 11.87 14.47
CA GLU A 59 1.22 10.51 14.77
C GLU A 59 0.25 10.01 13.69
N VAL A 60 -0.64 10.88 13.20
CA VAL A 60 -1.50 10.57 12.06
C VAL A 60 -0.68 10.22 10.82
N ARG A 61 0.39 10.97 10.55
CA ARG A 61 1.31 10.69 9.44
C ARG A 61 2.07 9.37 9.61
N ARG A 62 2.53 9.05 10.83
CA ARG A 62 3.14 7.74 11.15
C ARG A 62 2.16 6.58 10.93
N CYS A 63 0.91 6.73 11.37
CA CYS A 63 -0.13 5.75 11.07
C CYS A 63 -0.35 5.61 9.55
N ALA A 64 -0.38 6.73 8.82
CA ALA A 64 -0.61 6.72 7.38
C ALA A 64 0.49 5.93 6.63
N VAL A 65 1.77 6.21 6.87
CA VAL A 65 2.86 5.48 6.20
C VAL A 65 2.89 4.00 6.58
N MET A 66 2.56 3.64 7.82
CA MET A 66 2.42 2.25 8.23
C MET A 66 1.32 1.54 7.44
N VAL A 67 0.17 2.19 7.23
CA VAL A 67 -0.92 1.65 6.40
C VAL A 67 -0.48 1.46 4.95
N VAL A 68 0.27 2.41 4.37
CA VAL A 68 0.83 2.27 3.01
C VAL A 68 1.74 1.03 2.91
N TYR A 69 2.66 0.87 3.87
CA TYR A 69 3.52 -0.31 3.93
C TYR A 69 2.70 -1.62 4.00
N LEU A 70 1.71 -1.68 4.90
CA LEU A 70 0.87 -2.87 5.05
C LEU A 70 0.06 -3.20 3.80
N LEU A 71 -0.45 -2.18 3.11
CA LEU A 71 -1.16 -2.34 1.84
C LEU A 71 -0.25 -2.96 0.79
N LEU A 72 0.97 -2.45 0.63
CA LEU A 72 1.94 -2.92 -0.35
C LEU A 72 2.44 -4.35 -0.06
N LYS A 73 2.74 -4.64 1.22
CA LYS A 73 3.13 -5.98 1.67
C LYS A 73 2.06 -7.05 1.37
N GLY A 74 0.81 -6.64 1.38
CA GLY A 74 -0.33 -7.51 1.16
C GLY A 74 -0.75 -7.70 -0.29
N VAL A 75 -0.09 -7.04 -1.23
CA VAL A 75 -0.41 -7.11 -2.66
C VAL A 75 -0.17 -8.52 -3.20
N ASP A 76 -1.24 -9.16 -3.69
CA ASP A 76 -1.18 -10.43 -4.37
C ASP A 76 -1.11 -10.27 -5.91
N LYS A 77 -1.05 -11.38 -6.65
CA LYS A 77 -0.96 -11.36 -8.13
C LYS A 77 -2.15 -10.67 -8.80
N ASN A 78 -3.33 -10.67 -8.20
CA ASN A 78 -4.50 -10.04 -8.79
C ASN A 78 -4.42 -8.52 -8.58
N MET A 79 -3.99 -8.10 -7.40
CA MET A 79 -3.78 -6.71 -7.04
C MET A 79 -2.59 -6.09 -7.80
N LEU A 80 -1.56 -6.88 -8.13
CA LEU A 80 -0.45 -6.45 -8.98
C LEU A 80 -0.92 -5.85 -10.31
N LYS A 81 -1.89 -6.49 -10.99
CA LYS A 81 -2.44 -5.99 -12.26
C LYS A 81 -3.19 -4.67 -12.10
N VAL A 82 -3.82 -4.48 -10.95
CA VAL A 82 -4.55 -3.25 -10.62
C VAL A 82 -3.57 -2.11 -10.39
N LEU A 83 -2.47 -2.38 -9.69
CA LEU A 83 -1.48 -1.37 -9.34
C LEU A 83 -0.46 -1.08 -10.45
N GLU A 84 -0.42 -1.88 -11.53
CA GLU A 84 0.59 -1.77 -12.60
C GLU A 84 0.75 -0.34 -13.16
N ASN A 85 -0.36 0.35 -13.39
CA ASN A 85 -0.35 1.72 -13.95
C ASN A 85 0.01 2.79 -12.90
N GLU A 86 -0.16 2.50 -11.62
CA GLU A 86 0.00 3.45 -10.51
C GLU A 86 1.29 3.22 -9.71
N ILE A 87 1.93 2.06 -9.86
CA ILE A 87 3.09 1.63 -9.06
C ILE A 87 4.23 2.65 -9.13
N LYS A 88 4.47 3.22 -10.32
CA LYS A 88 5.49 4.24 -10.55
C LYS A 88 5.16 5.55 -9.82
N THR A 89 3.89 5.94 -9.82
CA THR A 89 3.41 7.14 -9.12
C THR A 89 3.57 6.97 -7.61
N ILE A 90 3.16 5.82 -7.07
CA ILE A 90 3.29 5.48 -5.65
C ILE A 90 4.76 5.48 -5.23
N TYR A 91 5.63 4.83 -6.00
CA TYR A 91 7.07 4.82 -5.76
C TYR A 91 7.65 6.23 -5.70
N SER A 92 7.30 7.08 -6.66
CA SER A 92 7.83 8.45 -6.75
C SER A 92 7.39 9.29 -5.56
N ARG A 93 6.12 9.16 -5.14
CA ARG A 93 5.59 9.85 -3.95
C ARG A 93 6.29 9.38 -2.67
N LEU A 94 6.40 8.06 -2.46
CA LEU A 94 7.10 7.50 -1.30
C LEU A 94 8.57 7.89 -1.27
N ARG A 95 9.22 7.99 -2.44
CA ARG A 95 10.61 8.41 -2.52
C ARG A 95 10.80 9.86 -2.07
N ILE A 96 9.92 10.76 -2.52
CA ILE A 96 9.93 12.16 -2.08
C ILE A 96 9.74 12.25 -0.56
N ILE A 97 8.81 11.47 0.00
CA ILE A 97 8.58 11.42 1.46
C ILE A 97 9.84 10.91 2.18
N TYR A 98 10.41 9.78 1.73
CA TYR A 98 11.61 9.22 2.35
C TYR A 98 12.80 10.19 2.35
N ASP A 99 13.02 10.90 1.23
CA ASP A 99 14.13 11.83 1.08
C ASP A 99 13.90 13.17 1.82
N GLY A 100 12.63 13.57 2.02
CA GLY A 100 12.25 14.85 2.63
C GLY A 100 11.95 14.81 4.14
N GLU A 101 11.68 13.63 4.71
CA GLU A 101 11.31 13.49 6.11
C GLU A 101 12.50 13.36 7.05
N SER A 102 12.34 13.90 8.26
CA SER A 102 13.31 13.76 9.36
C SER A 102 12.88 12.75 10.42
N ASP A 103 11.59 12.41 10.48
CA ASP A 103 11.06 11.45 11.44
C ASP A 103 11.47 10.01 11.08
N ASP A 104 12.14 9.33 12.02
CA ASP A 104 12.70 8.01 11.79
C ASP A 104 11.62 6.95 11.52
N VAL A 105 10.45 7.06 12.13
CA VAL A 105 9.33 6.12 11.92
C VAL A 105 8.81 6.28 10.49
N ILE A 106 8.62 7.52 10.03
CA ILE A 106 8.18 7.77 8.66
C ILE A 106 9.22 7.31 7.64
N ARG A 107 10.50 7.60 7.88
CA ARG A 107 11.58 7.15 7.01
C ARG A 107 11.67 5.62 6.94
N LEU A 108 11.61 4.94 8.08
CA LEU A 108 11.67 3.47 8.13
C LEU A 108 10.51 2.83 7.38
N HIS A 109 9.27 3.24 7.65
CA HIS A 109 8.11 2.68 6.96
C HIS A 109 8.07 3.04 5.47
N SER A 110 8.58 4.22 5.08
CA SER A 110 8.71 4.59 3.68
C SER A 110 9.75 3.70 2.98
N GLN A 111 10.88 3.42 3.62
CA GLN A 111 11.87 2.49 3.09
C GLN A 111 11.29 1.09 2.91
N LEU A 112 10.63 0.54 3.93
CA LEU A 112 9.99 -0.78 3.85
C LEU A 112 8.95 -0.82 2.72
N ALA A 113 8.15 0.23 2.56
CA ALA A 113 7.18 0.33 1.47
C ALA A 113 7.85 0.35 0.08
N LEU A 114 8.98 1.05 -0.07
CA LEU A 114 9.76 1.05 -1.32
C LEU A 114 10.36 -0.33 -1.62
N GLU A 115 10.80 -1.06 -0.60
CA GLU A 115 11.29 -2.44 -0.73
C GLU A 115 10.18 -3.40 -1.23
N GLU A 116 8.96 -3.28 -0.67
CA GLU A 116 7.81 -4.05 -1.16
C GLU A 116 7.49 -3.74 -2.63
N ILE A 117 7.57 -2.47 -3.04
CA ILE A 117 7.41 -2.08 -4.46
C ILE A 117 8.48 -2.70 -5.34
N ASN A 118 9.74 -2.75 -4.89
CA ASN A 118 10.81 -3.39 -5.65
C ASN A 118 10.55 -4.89 -5.84
N GLU A 119 10.06 -5.59 -4.81
CA GLU A 119 9.67 -7.00 -4.91
C GLU A 119 8.47 -7.21 -5.84
N ILE A 120 7.49 -6.30 -5.80
CA ILE A 120 6.37 -6.24 -6.74
C ILE A 120 6.87 -6.09 -8.18
N MET A 121 7.75 -5.13 -8.44
CA MET A 121 8.31 -4.84 -9.77
C MET A 121 9.10 -6.03 -10.31
N LYS A 122 9.92 -6.69 -9.48
CA LYS A 122 10.60 -7.93 -9.87
C LYS A 122 9.61 -8.99 -10.34
N LYS A 123 8.51 -9.21 -9.60
CA LYS A 123 7.46 -10.18 -9.97
C LYS A 123 6.74 -9.82 -11.28
N LEU A 124 6.56 -8.53 -11.56
CA LEU A 124 5.94 -8.03 -12.80
C LEU A 124 6.88 -8.18 -14.01
N LEU A 125 8.17 -7.90 -13.84
CA LEU A 125 9.17 -7.91 -14.92
C LEU A 125 9.76 -9.29 -15.18
N THR A 126 9.57 -10.27 -14.29
CA THR A 126 10.07 -11.63 -14.50
C THR A 126 9.16 -12.37 -15.49
N PRO A 127 9.67 -12.79 -16.67
CA PRO A 127 8.86 -13.52 -17.64
C PRO A 127 8.38 -14.85 -17.07
N LYS A 128 7.08 -15.16 -17.23
CA LYS A 128 6.55 -16.48 -16.93
C LYS A 128 7.09 -17.48 -17.94
N ILE A 129 8.08 -18.27 -17.55
CA ILE A 129 8.45 -19.47 -18.30
C ILE A 129 7.38 -20.52 -17.99
N GLU A 130 6.34 -20.59 -18.82
CA GLU A 130 5.42 -21.72 -18.83
C GLU A 130 6.15 -22.90 -19.49
N MET A 131 6.67 -23.80 -18.66
CA MET A 131 7.40 -24.97 -19.14
C MET A 131 6.40 -25.97 -19.75
N ILE A 132 6.14 -25.83 -21.05
CA ILE A 132 5.36 -26.81 -21.81
C ILE A 132 6.23 -28.05 -21.96
N LYS A 133 6.01 -29.07 -21.13
CA LYS A 133 6.60 -30.40 -21.35
C LYS A 133 5.87 -31.05 -22.54
N GLU A 134 6.44 -30.97 -23.74
CA GLU A 134 6.04 -31.86 -24.83
C GLU A 134 6.43 -33.30 -24.45
N ILE A 135 5.44 -34.11 -24.07
CA ILE A 135 5.63 -35.55 -23.94
C ILE A 135 5.62 -36.12 -25.36
N ARG A 136 6.81 -36.38 -25.92
CA ARG A 136 6.93 -37.14 -27.16
C ARG A 136 6.87 -38.63 -26.82
N ILE A 137 5.76 -39.27 -27.18
CA ILE A 137 5.66 -40.74 -27.20
C ILE A 137 6.39 -41.20 -28.45
N LEU A 138 7.57 -41.81 -28.28
CA LEU A 138 8.26 -42.52 -29.36
C LEU A 138 7.52 -43.86 -29.59
N ARG A 139 7.10 -44.09 -30.82
CA ARG A 139 6.42 -45.32 -31.27
C ARG A 139 7.36 -46.16 -32.11
#